data_AF-A0A377V342-F1
#
_entry.id   AF-A0A377V342-F1
#
_cell.length_a   1.000
_cell.length_b   1.000
_cell.length_c   1.000
_cell.angle_alpha   90.00
_cell.angle_beta   90.00
_cell.angle_gamma   90.00
#
_symmetry.space_group_name_H-M   'P 1'
#
loop_
_entity.id
_entity.type
_entity.pdbx_description
1 polymer ?
#
loop_
_entity_poly.entity_id
_entity_poly.type
_entity_poly.pdbx_seq_one_letter_code
_entity_poly.pdbx_strand_id
1 'polypeptide(L)'
;MKRKTMITLALLSALGASSAAWAVDYPLPPANSRLIGQNQYWTVQEGDRNLQAIARHFDTAAMLILEANDTIAPVQPKPGTQVLIPSQMLLPDVPREGIVVNLAELRCITSRRERIRCRSIRWALAS
;
A
#
# COMPACT_ATOMS: atom_id res chain seq x y z
N MET A 1 1.39 46.86 -8.81
CA MET A 1 2.24 45.72 -9.25
C MET A 1 2.36 44.57 -8.22
N LYS A 2 2.03 44.75 -6.92
CA LYS A 2 2.24 43.72 -5.88
C LYS A 2 1.17 42.59 -5.80
N ARG A 3 -0.09 42.86 -6.19
CA ARG A 3 -1.19 41.88 -6.08
C ARG A 3 -1.08 40.72 -7.07
N LYS A 4 -0.71 40.98 -8.33
CA LYS A 4 -0.57 39.95 -9.37
C LYS A 4 0.55 38.96 -9.00
N THR A 5 1.67 39.47 -8.49
CA THR A 5 2.81 38.66 -8.02
C THR A 5 2.46 37.79 -6.81
N MET A 6 1.65 38.29 -5.86
CA MET A 6 1.20 37.48 -4.72
C MET A 6 0.22 36.38 -5.12
N ILE A 7 -0.69 36.65 -6.06
CA ILE A 7 -1.64 35.64 -6.55
C ILE A 7 -0.90 34.56 -7.34
N THR A 8 0.06 34.93 -8.19
CA THR A 8 0.88 33.94 -8.91
C THR A 8 1.70 33.08 -7.97
N LEU A 9 2.24 33.64 -6.89
CA LEU A 9 3.03 32.89 -5.92
C LEU A 9 2.15 31.92 -5.10
N ALA A 10 0.93 32.34 -4.74
CA ALA A 10 -0.03 31.48 -4.05
C ALA A 10 -0.56 30.33 -4.93
N LEU A 11 -0.75 30.57 -6.23
CA LEU A 11 -1.12 29.51 -7.19
C LEU A 11 0.03 28.51 -7.40
N LEU A 12 1.27 28.99 -7.47
CA LEU A 12 2.44 28.13 -7.66
C LEU A 12 2.71 27.24 -6.43
N SER A 13 2.51 27.77 -5.21
CA SER A 13 2.64 26.98 -3.99
C SER A 13 1.53 25.93 -3.85
N ALA A 14 0.30 26.25 -4.26
CA ALA A 14 -0.82 25.31 -4.23
C ALA A 14 -0.61 24.11 -5.18
N LEU A 15 -0.01 24.32 -6.37
CA LEU A 15 0.29 23.23 -7.30
C LEU A 15 1.36 22.27 -6.74
N GLY A 16 2.33 22.78 -5.98
CA GLY A 16 3.40 21.98 -5.36
C GLY A 16 2.95 21.12 -4.17
N ALA A 17 1.77 21.39 -3.60
CA ALA A 17 1.24 20.67 -2.44
C ALA A 17 0.50 19.35 -2.81
N SER A 18 0.46 18.97 -4.08
CA SER A 18 -0.21 17.73 -4.50
C SER A 18 0.60 16.51 -4.07
N SER A 19 0.14 15.80 -3.05
CA SER A 19 0.75 14.52 -2.64
C SER A 19 0.56 13.49 -3.75
N ALA A 20 1.67 12.99 -4.31
CA ALA A 20 1.63 11.87 -5.23
C ALA A 20 1.19 10.64 -4.42
N ALA A 21 -0.04 10.20 -4.64
CA ALA A 21 -0.55 9.01 -3.98
C ALA A 21 -0.07 7.76 -4.73
N TRP A 22 0.75 6.96 -4.06
CA TRP A 22 1.32 5.74 -4.61
C TRP A 22 0.24 4.66 -4.71
N ALA A 23 0.27 3.89 -5.79
CA ALA A 23 -0.61 2.74 -5.97
C ALA A 23 0.19 1.63 -6.62
N VAL A 24 -0.08 0.39 -6.23
CA VAL A 24 0.58 -0.79 -6.79
C VAL A 24 -0.26 -1.27 -7.96
N ASP A 25 0.38 -1.42 -9.11
CA ASP A 25 -0.26 -1.94 -10.32
C ASP A 25 0.01 -3.45 -10.43
N TYR A 26 -1.07 -4.22 -10.48
CA TYR A 26 -1.07 -5.68 -10.67
C TYR A 26 -1.57 -6.03 -12.07
N PRO A 27 -1.06 -7.10 -12.69
CA PRO A 27 -1.66 -7.65 -13.90
C PRO A 27 -3.07 -8.14 -13.60
N LEU A 28 -3.97 -8.04 -14.58
CA LEU A 28 -5.31 -8.60 -14.45
C LEU A 28 -5.20 -10.14 -14.30
N PRO A 29 -5.73 -10.73 -13.23
CA PRO A 29 -5.72 -12.19 -13.08
C PRO A 29 -6.69 -12.82 -14.10
N PRO A 30 -6.49 -14.11 -14.44
CA PRO A 30 -7.40 -14.87 -15.30
C PRO A 30 -8.87 -14.71 -14.90
N ALA A 31 -9.81 -14.89 -15.83
CA ALA A 31 -11.24 -14.63 -15.62
C ALA A 31 -11.82 -15.32 -14.36
N ASN A 32 -11.34 -16.52 -14.04
CA ASN A 32 -11.81 -17.31 -12.90
C ASN A 32 -10.87 -17.23 -11.67
N SER A 33 -9.86 -16.35 -11.70
CA SER A 33 -8.97 -16.10 -10.57
C SER A 33 -9.18 -14.70 -10.02
N ARG A 34 -9.23 -14.60 -8.69
CA ARG A 34 -9.32 -13.34 -7.95
C ARG A 34 -8.03 -13.04 -7.18
N LEU A 35 -7.03 -13.89 -7.31
CA LEU A 35 -5.81 -13.81 -6.54
C LEU A 35 -4.80 -12.91 -7.25
N ILE A 36 -4.33 -11.89 -6.55
CA ILE A 36 -3.34 -10.92 -7.04
C ILE A 36 -2.21 -10.76 -6.03
N GLY A 37 -1.09 -10.18 -6.49
CA GLY A 37 0.12 -10.04 -5.68
C GLY A 37 0.87 -11.34 -5.51
N GLN A 38 2.01 -11.26 -4.82
CA GLN A 38 2.87 -12.40 -4.51
C GLN A 38 3.42 -12.23 -3.10
N ASN A 39 3.47 -13.32 -2.35
CA ASN A 39 4.18 -13.33 -1.08
C ASN A 39 5.69 -13.22 -1.35
N GLN A 40 6.38 -12.50 -0.48
CA GLN A 40 7.80 -12.25 -0.60
C GLN A 40 8.49 -12.43 0.75
N TYR A 41 9.77 -12.78 0.73
CA TYR A 41 10.57 -12.86 1.94
C TYR A 41 11.38 -11.58 2.10
N TRP A 42 11.38 -11.06 3.32
CA TRP A 42 12.21 -9.93 3.73
C TRP A 42 13.20 -10.38 4.80
N THR A 43 14.46 -10.00 4.63
CA THR A 43 15.49 -10.20 5.66
C THR A 43 15.53 -8.95 6.53
N VAL A 44 15.27 -9.12 7.82
CA VAL A 44 15.26 -8.03 8.81
C VAL A 44 16.62 -7.35 8.82
N GLN A 45 16.63 -6.04 8.60
CA GLN A 45 17.83 -5.23 8.62
C GLN A 45 18.04 -4.61 10.01
N GLU A 46 19.26 -4.15 10.29
CA GLU A 46 19.59 -3.51 11.58
C GLU A 46 18.76 -2.23 11.86
N GLY A 47 18.26 -1.58 10.81
CA GLY A 47 17.37 -0.42 10.90
C GLY A 47 15.90 -0.75 11.20
N ASP A 48 15.48 -2.02 11.09
CA ASP A 48 14.10 -2.44 11.26
C ASP A 48 13.76 -2.59 12.75
N ARG A 49 13.41 -1.47 13.39
CA ARG A 49 13.20 -1.40 14.84
C ARG A 49 12.07 -2.28 15.37
N ASN A 50 11.02 -2.49 14.58
CA ASN A 50 9.83 -3.29 14.93
C ASN A 50 9.07 -3.75 13.67
N LEU A 51 8.11 -4.66 13.84
CA LEU A 51 7.28 -5.16 12.74
C LEU A 51 6.44 -4.07 12.06
N GLN A 52 6.06 -3.02 12.78
CA GLN A 52 5.32 -1.89 12.23
C GLN A 52 6.14 -1.09 11.22
N ALA A 53 7.44 -0.94 11.44
CA ALA A 53 8.35 -0.29 10.51
C ALA A 53 8.44 -1.08 9.19
N ILE A 54 8.61 -2.40 9.30
CA ILE A 54 8.60 -3.31 8.14
C ILE A 54 7.24 -3.25 7.43
N ALA A 55 6.14 -3.33 8.18
CA ALA A 55 4.78 -3.31 7.62
C ALA A 55 4.50 -2.03 6.82
N ARG A 56 5.00 -0.87 7.27
CA ARG A 56 4.89 0.40 6.55
C ARG A 56 5.65 0.40 5.23
N HIS A 57 6.81 -0.25 5.18
CA HIS A 57 7.59 -0.37 3.94
C HIS A 57 6.80 -1.11 2.85
N PHE A 58 6.05 -2.15 3.25
CA PHE A 58 5.28 -3.00 2.35
C PHE A 58 3.79 -2.63 2.23
N ASP A 59 3.36 -1.51 2.83
CA ASP A 59 1.96 -1.08 2.84
C ASP A 59 1.00 -2.19 3.31
N THR A 60 1.40 -2.90 4.36
CA THR A 60 0.63 -3.97 5.01
C THR A 60 0.44 -3.69 6.51
N ALA A 61 -0.31 -4.53 7.19
CA ALA A 61 -0.49 -4.45 8.63
C ALA A 61 0.51 -5.36 9.36
N ALA A 62 1.09 -4.88 10.45
CA ALA A 62 2.03 -5.66 11.27
C ALA A 62 1.38 -6.96 11.83
N MET A 63 0.08 -6.93 12.11
CA MET A 63 -0.69 -8.10 12.53
C MET A 63 -0.70 -9.20 11.47
N LEU A 64 -0.88 -8.85 10.19
CA LEU A 64 -0.84 -9.83 9.09
C LEU A 64 0.55 -10.46 8.95
N ILE A 65 1.61 -9.66 9.14
CA ILE A 65 2.98 -10.21 9.17
C ILE A 65 3.14 -11.17 10.34
N LEU A 66 2.62 -10.83 11.53
CA LEU A 66 2.70 -11.70 12.69
C LEU A 66 1.92 -13.01 12.47
N GLU A 67 0.71 -12.94 11.94
CA GLU A 67 -0.13 -14.11 11.62
C GLU A 67 0.48 -15.00 10.53
N ALA A 68 1.19 -14.40 9.57
CA ALA A 68 1.90 -15.15 8.53
C ALA A 68 3.21 -15.79 9.02
N ASN A 69 3.69 -15.44 10.22
CA ASN A 69 4.98 -15.86 10.74
C ASN A 69 4.91 -16.22 12.24
N ASP A 70 4.61 -17.49 12.54
CA ASP A 70 4.46 -17.99 13.91
C ASP A 70 5.73 -17.85 14.79
N THR A 71 6.91 -17.67 14.19
CA THR A 71 8.20 -17.73 14.89
C THR A 71 8.83 -16.37 15.21
N ILE A 72 8.18 -15.24 14.90
CA ILE A 72 8.79 -13.92 15.02
C ILE A 72 8.35 -13.20 16.30
N ALA A 73 9.33 -12.62 17.01
CA ALA A 73 9.05 -11.75 18.16
C ALA A 73 8.32 -10.46 17.70
N PRO A 74 7.12 -10.13 18.25
CA PRO A 74 6.31 -9.01 17.75
C PRO A 74 6.95 -7.63 17.91
N VAL A 75 7.76 -7.45 18.96
CA VAL A 75 8.26 -6.13 19.38
C VAL A 75 9.55 -5.78 18.66
N GLN A 76 10.47 -6.73 18.52
CA GLN A 76 11.80 -6.48 17.99
C GLN A 76 12.35 -7.73 17.29
N PRO A 77 12.13 -7.86 15.97
CA PRO A 77 12.68 -8.99 15.22
C PRO A 77 14.21 -8.87 15.15
N LYS A 78 14.91 -10.00 15.26
CA LYS A 78 16.38 -10.03 15.21
C LYS A 78 16.85 -9.78 13.76
N PRO A 79 17.87 -8.93 13.53
CA PRO A 79 18.49 -8.78 12.22
C PRO A 79 18.93 -10.13 11.64
N GLY A 80 18.76 -10.32 10.34
CA GLY A 80 19.03 -11.58 9.64
C GLY A 80 17.90 -12.61 9.69
N THR A 81 16.83 -12.36 10.46
CA THR A 81 15.64 -13.22 10.44
C THR A 81 14.90 -13.05 9.10
N GLN A 82 14.48 -14.16 8.49
CA GLN A 82 13.59 -14.11 7.33
C GLN A 82 12.14 -13.97 7.76
N VAL A 83 11.43 -13.05 7.12
CA VAL A 83 10.03 -12.71 7.40
C VAL A 83 9.23 -12.85 6.13
N LEU A 84 8.19 -13.67 6.16
CA LEU A 84 7.20 -13.76 5.10
C LEU A 84 6.34 -12.51 5.12
N ILE A 85 6.32 -11.76 4.03
CA ILE A 85 5.45 -10.61 3.85
C ILE A 85 4.23 -11.08 3.03
N PRO A 86 3.03 -11.12 3.65
CA PRO A 86 1.80 -11.48 2.96
C PRO A 86 1.31 -10.30 2.11
N SER A 87 1.85 -10.16 0.91
CA SER A 87 1.43 -9.14 -0.07
C SER A 87 0.39 -9.66 -1.06
N GLN A 88 0.02 -10.94 -0.96
CA GLN A 88 -1.01 -11.56 -1.77
C GLN A 88 -2.41 -11.25 -1.24
N MET A 89 -3.37 -11.04 -2.14
CA MET A 89 -4.71 -10.56 -1.81
C MET A 89 -5.75 -11.14 -2.77
N LEU A 90 -6.97 -11.30 -2.25
CA LEU A 90 -8.14 -11.64 -3.05
C LEU A 90 -8.91 -10.38 -3.45
N LEU A 91 -9.17 -10.23 -4.74
CA LEU A 91 -10.08 -9.20 -5.23
C LEU A 91 -11.49 -9.45 -4.70
N PRO A 92 -12.28 -8.40 -4.39
CA PRO A 92 -13.67 -8.55 -3.99
C PRO A 92 -14.53 -9.24 -5.06
N ASP A 93 -15.64 -9.84 -4.64
CA ASP A 93 -16.56 -10.57 -5.53
C ASP A 93 -17.55 -9.64 -6.22
N VAL A 94 -17.03 -8.69 -6.98
CA VAL A 94 -17.83 -7.66 -7.65
C VAL A 94 -17.32 -7.46 -9.08
N PRO A 95 -18.15 -6.94 -9.99
CA PRO A 95 -17.70 -6.54 -11.31
C PRO A 95 -16.47 -5.63 -11.23
N ARG A 96 -15.45 -5.93 -12.03
CA ARG A 96 -14.14 -5.23 -12.02
C ARG A 96 -14.21 -3.94 -12.84
N GLU A 97 -15.17 -3.09 -12.53
CA GLU A 97 -15.46 -1.86 -13.26
C GLU A 97 -15.46 -0.66 -12.31
N GLY A 98 -14.86 0.45 -12.75
CA GLY A 98 -14.80 1.67 -11.95
C GLY A 98 -13.91 1.53 -10.71
N ILE A 99 -14.43 2.01 -9.58
CA ILE A 99 -13.73 2.11 -8.28
C ILE A 99 -14.45 1.22 -7.28
N VAL A 100 -13.73 0.26 -6.71
CA VAL A 100 -14.21 -0.63 -5.65
C VAL A 100 -13.47 -0.29 -4.36
N VAL A 101 -14.21 0.00 -3.29
CA VAL A 101 -13.65 0.31 -1.98
C VAL A 101 -13.91 -0.87 -1.04
N ASN A 102 -12.84 -1.58 -0.65
CA ASN A 102 -12.88 -2.60 0.38
C ASN A 102 -12.54 -1.98 1.73
N LEU A 103 -13.55 -1.81 2.58
CA LEU A 103 -13.38 -1.22 3.92
C LEU A 103 -12.68 -2.18 4.91
N ALA A 104 -12.83 -3.49 4.74
CA ALA A 104 -12.19 -4.47 5.63
C ALA A 104 -10.66 -4.45 5.49
N GLU A 105 -10.18 -4.32 4.25
CA GLU A 105 -8.74 -4.24 3.94
C GLU A 105 -8.23 -2.79 3.87
N LEU A 106 -9.12 -1.80 3.96
CA LEU A 106 -8.85 -0.39 3.74
C LEU A 106 -8.14 -0.16 2.42
N ARG A 107 -8.66 -0.74 1.33
CA ARG A 107 -8.08 -0.65 -0.01
C ARG A 107 -9.08 -0.13 -1.03
N CYS A 108 -8.59 0.74 -1.89
CA CYS A 108 -9.29 1.24 -3.06
C CYS A 108 -8.70 0.56 -4.30
N ILE A 109 -9.55 -0.09 -5.08
CA ILE A 109 -9.20 -0.89 -6.23
C ILE A 109 -9.81 -0.24 -7.46
N THR A 110 -8.99 0.05 -8.46
CA THR A 110 -9.47 0.54 -9.76
C THR A 110 -9.02 -0.39 -10.86
N SER A 111 -9.92 -0.64 -11.81
CA SER A 111 -9.65 -1.48 -12.97
C SER A 111 -9.39 -0.59 -14.18
N ARG A 112 -8.29 -0.83 -14.90
CA ARG A 112 -7.97 -0.11 -16.14
C ARG A 112 -7.47 -1.08 -17.20
N ARG A 113 -8.36 -1.46 -18.13
CA ARG A 113 -8.11 -2.42 -19.21
C ARG A 113 -7.56 -3.75 -18.68
N GLU A 114 -6.24 -3.92 -18.73
CA GLU A 114 -5.52 -5.16 -18.39
C GLU A 114 -4.75 -5.06 -17.06
N ARG A 115 -4.96 -3.99 -16.29
CA ARG A 115 -4.31 -3.81 -14.99
C ARG A 115 -5.30 -3.48 -13.90
N ILE A 116 -5.00 -3.95 -12.71
CA ILE A 116 -5.67 -3.57 -11.48
C ILE A 116 -4.72 -2.69 -10.69
N ARG A 117 -5.18 -1.50 -10.35
CA ARG A 117 -4.47 -0.59 -9.47
C ARG A 117 -5.06 -0.69 -8.08
N CYS A 118 -4.24 -1.11 -7.12
CA CYS A 118 -4.65 -1.16 -5.72
C CYS A 118 -3.93 -0.09 -4.92
N ARG A 119 -4.68 0.66 -4.12
CA ARG A 119 -4.17 1.68 -3.22
C ARG A 119 -4.64 1.41 -1.80
N SER A 120 -3.74 1.50 -0.84
CA SER A 120 -4.09 1.56 0.58
C SER A 120 -4.68 2.92 0.93
N ILE A 121 -5.86 2.88 1.56
CA ILE A 121 -6.57 4.04 2.08
C ILE A 121 -5.90 4.53 3.38
N ARG A 122 -5.07 3.70 4.01
CA ARG A 122 -4.32 4.04 5.22
C ARG A 122 -3.41 5.27 5.04
N TRP A 123 -2.90 5.48 3.83
CA TRP A 123 -2.09 6.66 3.48
C TRP A 123 -2.92 7.93 3.26
N ALA A 124 -4.17 7.80 2.78
CA ALA A 124 -5.03 8.95 2.51
C ALA A 124 -5.51 9.66 3.79
N LEU A 125 -5.50 8.96 4.93
CA LEU A 125 -5.88 9.51 6.24
C LEU A 125 -4.69 9.98 7.09
N ALA A 126 -3.46 9.70 6.65
CA ALA A 126 -2.22 10.08 7.35
C ALA A 126 -1.51 11.29 6.70
N SER A 127 -2.17 11.96 5.76
CA SER A 127 -1.68 13.15 5.04
C SER A 127 -2.46 14.40 5.44
#